data_AF-A0A243RPW9-F1
#
_entry.id   AF-A0A243RPW9-F1
#
_cell.length_a   1.000
_cell.length_b   1.000
_cell.length_c   1.000
_cell.angle_alpha   90.00
_cell.angle_beta   90.00
_cell.angle_gamma   90.00
#
_symmetry.space_group_name_H-M   'P 1'
#
loop_
_entity.id
_entity.type
_entity.pdbx_description
1 polymer ?
#
loop_
_entity_poly.entity_id
_entity_poly.type
_entity_poly.pdbx_seq_one_letter_code
_entity_poly.pdbx_strand_id
1 'polypeptide(L)' 'AWGLGLGVKGVTASPLPGPSGNVEYFLWLRAGAPELDPADVDRAVAEGPR' A
#
# COMPACT_ATOMS: atom_id res chain seq x y z
N ALA A 1 -14.76 1.65 1.79
CA ALA A 1 -14.50 0.30 1.24
C ALA A 1 -14.82 0.33 -0.24
N TRP A 2 -13.87 -0.10 -1.08
CA TRP A 2 -13.98 0.01 -2.54
C TRP A 2 -15.16 -0.82 -3.08
N GLY A 3 -15.60 -0.59 -4.32
CA GLY A 3 -16.80 -1.20 -4.92
C GLY A 3 -16.86 -2.75 -4.90
N LEU A 4 -15.78 -3.42 -4.51
CA LEU A 4 -15.66 -4.86 -4.32
C LEU A 4 -15.82 -5.33 -2.85
N GLY A 5 -16.14 -4.43 -1.91
CA GLY A 5 -16.22 -4.73 -0.48
C GLY A 5 -14.86 -4.94 0.21
N LEU A 6 -13.77 -4.63 -0.48
CA LEU A 6 -12.40 -4.74 0.03
C LEU A 6 -11.98 -3.45 0.74
N GLY A 7 -11.31 -3.62 1.88
CA GLY A 7 -10.53 -2.59 2.57
C GLY A 7 -9.07 -3.01 2.72
N VAL A 8 -8.27 -2.15 3.36
CA VAL A 8 -6.82 -2.34 3.51
C VAL A 8 -6.46 -2.59 4.97
N LYS A 9 -5.71 -3.67 5.22
CA LYS A 9 -5.18 -4.04 6.54
C LYS A 9 -3.77 -3.55 6.77
N GLY A 10 -3.06 -3.18 5.71
CA GLY A 10 -1.73 -2.60 5.76
C GLY A 10 -1.18 -2.32 4.36
N VAL A 11 -0.23 -1.40 4.31
CA VAL A 11 0.55 -1.04 3.12
C VAL A 11 2.03 -0.93 3.52
N THR A 12 2.93 -1.32 2.62
CA THR A 12 4.37 -1.14 2.79
C THR A 12 5.06 -1.00 1.44
N ALA A 13 6.22 -0.34 1.40
CA ALA A 13 7.05 -0.28 0.20
C ALA A 13 7.69 -1.66 -0.08
N SER A 14 7.82 -1.98 -1.37
CA SER A 14 8.66 -3.09 -1.79
C SER A 14 10.13 -2.75 -1.50
N PRO A 15 10.91 -3.66 -0.90
CA PRO A 15 12.33 -3.43 -0.69
C PRO A 15 13.15 -3.56 -1.99
N LEU A 16 12.55 -4.09 -3.06
CA LEU A 16 13.19 -4.26 -4.35
C LEU A 16 12.73 -3.17 -5.32
N PRO A 17 13.64 -2.62 -6.16
CA PRO A 17 13.24 -1.71 -7.21
C PRO A 17 12.37 -2.44 -8.23
N GLY A 18 11.29 -1.80 -8.64
CA GLY A 18 10.44 -2.28 -9.71
C GLY A 18 11.12 -2.14 -11.09
N PRO A 19 10.55 -2.77 -12.13
CA PRO A 19 11.01 -2.59 -13.49
C PRO A 19 11.09 -1.11 -13.88
N SER A 20 12.12 -0.73 -14.62
CA SER A 20 12.36 0.65 -15.07
C SER A 20 12.51 1.70 -13.95
N GLY A 21 12.84 1.28 -12.73
CA GLY A 21 13.03 2.19 -11.60
C GLY A 21 11.73 2.62 -10.92
N ASN A 22 10.62 1.91 -11.16
CA ASN A 22 9.39 2.16 -10.42
C ASN A 22 9.54 1.79 -8.95
N VAL A 23 8.91 2.59 -8.08
CA VAL A 23 8.70 2.21 -6.67
C VAL A 23 7.39 1.44 -6.57
N GLU A 24 7.45 0.22 -6.05
CA GLU A 24 6.30 -0.67 -5.90
C GLU A 24 5.86 -0.77 -4.44
N TYR A 25 4.58 -1.06 -4.21
CA TYR A 25 3.99 -1.18 -2.87
C TYR A 25 3.18 -2.47 -2.75
N PHE A 26 3.19 -3.07 -1.57
CA PHE A 26 2.33 -4.18 -1.22
C PHE A 26 1.12 -3.70 -0.43
N LEU A 27 -0.08 -4.14 -0.83
CA LEU A 27 -1.30 -3.91 -0.07
C LEU A 27 -1.84 -5.24 0.47
N TRP A 28 -2.14 -5.29 1.77
CA TRP A 28 -2.89 -6.39 2.35
C TRP A 28 -4.39 -6.08 2.30
N LEU A 29 -5.09 -6.66 1.32
CA LEU A 29 -6.52 -6.47 1.15
C LEU A 29 -7.33 -7.51 1.92
N ARG A 30 -8.46 -7.09 2.51
CA ARG A 30 -9.41 -7.97 3.17
C ARG A 30 -10.84 -7.44 3.03
N ALA A 31 -11.79 -8.34 2.78
CA ALA A 31 -13.21 -7.99 2.80
C ALA A 31 -13.62 -7.44 4.18
N GLY A 32 -14.35 -6.32 4.20
CA GLY A 32 -14.80 -5.66 5.43
C GLY A 32 -13.69 -5.03 6.28
N ALA A 33 -12.45 -4.93 5.78
CA ALA A 33 -11.45 -4.04 6.37
C ALA A 33 -11.84 -2.56 6.15
N PRO A 34 -11.31 -1.62 6.96
CA PRO A 34 -11.53 -0.20 6.75
C PRO A 34 -10.94 0.28 5.42
N GLU A 35 -11.31 1.48 5.04
CA GLU A 35 -10.62 2.18 3.95
C GLU A 35 -9.14 2.40 4.31
N LEU A 36 -8.31 2.54 3.27
CA LEU A 36 -6.90 2.86 3.47
C LEU A 36 -6.76 4.23 4.12
N ASP A 37 -6.06 4.30 5.24
CA ASP A 37 -5.70 5.56 5.86
C ASP A 37 -4.58 6.24 5.03
N PRO A 38 -4.77 7.49 4.56
CA PRO A 38 -3.73 8.23 3.86
C PRO A 38 -2.41 8.32 4.65
N ALA A 39 -2.44 8.37 5.98
CA ALA A 39 -1.23 8.43 6.80
C ALA A 39 -0.38 7.16 6.69
N ASP A 40 -1.00 5.99 6.48
CA ASP A 40 -0.27 4.75 6.24
C ASP A 40 0.43 4.75 4.87
N VAL A 41 -0.16 5.42 3.87
CA VAL A 41 0.46 5.61 2.55
C VAL A 41 1.66 6.54 2.66
N ASP A 42 1.49 7.69 3.31
CA ASP A 42 2.57 8.66 3.50
C ASP A 42 3.78 8.02 4.20
N ARG A 43 3.52 7.20 5.22
CA ARG A 43 4.55 6.43 5.91
C ARG A 43 5.23 5.42 4.99
N ALA A 44 4.47 4.62 4.24
CA ALA A 44 5.04 3.64 3.33
C ALA A 44 5.91 4.29 2.23
N VAL A 45 5.50 5.46 1.73
CA VAL A 45 6.28 6.25 0.76
C VAL A 45 7.57 6.75 1.40
N ALA A 46 7.51 7.29 2.62
CA ALA A 46 8.67 7.82 3.32
C ALA A 46 9.70 6.74 3.71
N GLU A 47 9.23 5.52 4.02
CA GLU A 47 10.06 4.36 4.35
C GLU A 47 10.63 3.65 3.10
N GLY A 48 10.12 3.97 1.90
CA GLY A 48 10.48 3.33 0.66
C GLY A 48 11.83 3.77 0.06
N PRO A 49 12.33 3.03 -0.96
CA PRO A 49 13.57 3.35 -1.66
C PRO A 49 13.47 4.68 -2.44
N ARG A 50 14.62 5.39 -2.58
CA ARG A 50 14.77 6.63 -3.35
C ARG A 50 15.32 6.39 -4.75
#